data_AF-A0A7C5QBD9-F1
#
_entry.id   AF-A0A7C5QBD9-F1
#
_cell.length_a   1.000
_cell.length_b   1.000
_cell.length_c   1.000
_cell.angle_alpha   90.00
_cell.angle_beta   90.00
_cell.angle_gamma   90.00
#
_symmetry.space_group_name_H-M   'P 1'
#
loop_
_entity.id
_entity.type
_entity.pdbx_description
1 polymer ?
#
loop_
_entity_poly.entity_id
_entity_poly.type
_entity_poly.pdbx_seq_one_letter_code
_entity_poly.pdbx_strand_id
1 'polypeptide(L)'
;MSENEPLIKKPVSIIQEIEAQLENYLRKQREEIEKTLEERIAKERELAREQLVKIEQEVKKEWQALEEYGNLWGEFEEQRAQVLVKIKDYLQRIIDRQQQIESLARETNEDIKAINQLQEQLEEIRSQSMEKAAFLKKRLEEKFGLKTEIQTKAEEEERLDLTPELEKLKKVKELLLLESGISVTPERVPAEEKPKEPAAEEIKPPEVEAQEPSALETFPEEPQKEVLTEEKISLESKLEEEIKRTIAEKLSADQTKSSPDFREEKIEQFTHKDLEEYYRQETANGSGQIGFYQKGKKYILEAEELLNRLRETIDEAKKINYKLAFVTVSKEQFYLKQELISIQEGLKRYLQRILFLMNKKGFRFPALTQDILNENNLKELIEMLSIQNWSSAEEFSLFEQKIISLTASFKARTTPSSIYFAALKKELEV
;
A
#
# COMPACT_ATOMS: atom_id res chain seq x y z
N MET A 1 -4.84 -101.65 -84.81
CA MET A 1 -3.70 -102.10 -83.97
C MET A 1 -3.18 -100.85 -83.27
N SER A 2 -3.57 -100.47 -82.04
CA SER A 2 -4.29 -101.16 -80.98
C SER A 2 -5.07 -100.11 -80.15
N GLU A 3 -6.32 -100.46 -79.88
CA GLU A 3 -7.22 -100.15 -78.75
C GLU A 3 -7.11 -98.82 -77.96
N ASN A 4 -8.21 -98.05 -78.09
CA ASN A 4 -8.96 -97.30 -77.07
C ASN A 4 -8.43 -97.31 -75.62
N GLU A 5 -8.23 -96.10 -75.07
CA GLU A 5 -9.13 -95.56 -74.04
C GLU A 5 -8.92 -94.03 -73.90
N PRO A 6 -9.98 -93.20 -73.97
CA PRO A 6 -9.88 -91.83 -73.52
C PRO A 6 -9.68 -91.88 -72.01
N LEU A 7 -8.52 -91.45 -71.51
CA LEU A 7 -8.32 -91.16 -70.10
C LEU A 7 -9.31 -90.07 -69.71
N ILE A 8 -10.51 -90.48 -69.33
CA ILE A 8 -11.46 -89.70 -68.55
C ILE A 8 -10.67 -89.35 -67.30
N LYS A 9 -10.06 -88.15 -67.28
CA LYS A 9 -9.59 -87.55 -66.04
C LYS A 9 -10.79 -87.64 -65.11
N LYS A 10 -10.67 -88.46 -64.07
CA LYS A 10 -11.77 -88.68 -63.13
C LYS A 10 -12.25 -87.30 -62.69
N PRO A 11 -13.56 -87.05 -62.57
CA PRO A 11 -14.09 -85.76 -62.11
C PRO A 11 -13.41 -85.29 -60.80
N VAL A 12 -12.94 -86.24 -59.99
CA VAL A 12 -12.11 -86.02 -58.80
C VAL A 12 -10.81 -85.24 -59.08
N SER A 13 -10.10 -85.47 -60.19
CA SER A 13 -8.87 -84.76 -60.52
C SER A 13 -9.11 -83.32 -61.00
N ILE A 14 -10.24 -83.06 -61.67
CA ILE A 14 -10.63 -81.71 -62.07
C ILE A 14 -11.09 -80.92 -60.84
N ILE A 15 -11.81 -81.56 -59.92
CA ILE A 15 -12.20 -80.95 -58.63
C ILE A 15 -10.96 -80.64 -57.79
N GLN A 16 -9.98 -81.53 -57.69
CA GLN A 16 -8.71 -81.28 -56.99
C GLN A 16 -7.92 -80.12 -57.61
N GLU A 17 -7.94 -79.98 -58.93
CA GLU A 17 -7.28 -78.87 -59.62
C GLU A 17 -7.99 -77.53 -59.37
N ILE A 18 -9.33 -77.54 -59.30
CA ILE A 18 -10.14 -76.37 -58.94
C ILE A 18 -9.98 -76.01 -57.45
N GLU A 19 -9.94 -77.01 -56.55
CA GLU A 19 -9.66 -76.82 -55.12
C GLU A 19 -8.27 -76.21 -54.91
N ALA A 20 -7.25 -76.69 -55.62
CA ALA A 20 -5.92 -76.11 -55.58
C ALA A 20 -5.88 -74.67 -56.14
N GLN A 21 -6.65 -74.37 -57.18
CA GLN A 21 -6.77 -73.00 -57.71
C GLN A 21 -7.49 -72.06 -56.73
N LEU A 22 -8.53 -72.53 -56.04
CA LEU A 22 -9.22 -71.78 -55.00
C LEU A 22 -8.34 -71.56 -53.77
N GLU A 23 -7.58 -72.58 -53.34
CA GLU A 23 -6.59 -72.43 -52.27
C GLU A 23 -5.50 -71.43 -52.63
N ASN A 24 -4.99 -71.48 -53.87
CA ASN A 24 -4.01 -70.52 -54.35
C ASN A 24 -4.57 -69.09 -54.44
N TYR A 25 -5.84 -68.94 -54.85
CA TYR A 25 -6.52 -67.65 -54.84
C TYR A 25 -6.70 -67.10 -53.41
N LEU A 26 -7.14 -67.94 -52.46
CA LEU A 26 -7.26 -67.55 -51.06
C LEU A 26 -5.92 -67.22 -50.42
N ARG A 27 -4.84 -67.95 -50.75
CA ARG A 27 -3.49 -67.62 -50.30
C ARG A 27 -3.03 -66.27 -50.85
N LYS A 28 -3.21 -66.02 -52.16
CA LYS A 28 -2.89 -64.71 -52.76
C LYS A 28 -3.68 -63.57 -52.13
N GLN A 29 -4.98 -63.75 -51.91
CA GLN A 29 -5.79 -62.73 -51.24
C GLN A 29 -5.38 -62.52 -49.78
N ARG A 30 -5.01 -63.58 -49.05
CA ARG A 30 -4.46 -63.46 -47.69
C ARG A 30 -3.12 -62.71 -47.70
N GLU A 31 -2.21 -63.04 -48.60
CA GLU A 31 -0.92 -62.37 -48.75
C GLU A 31 -1.08 -60.89 -49.15
N GLU A 32 -2.03 -60.56 -50.03
CA GLU A 32 -2.36 -59.18 -50.39
C GLU A 32 -2.93 -58.41 -49.19
N ILE A 33 -3.87 -59.01 -48.45
CA ILE A 33 -4.42 -58.42 -47.23
C ILE A 33 -3.32 -58.22 -46.18
N GLU A 34 -2.49 -59.23 -45.94
CA GLU A 34 -1.36 -59.17 -44.99
C GLU A 34 -0.38 -58.06 -45.37
N LYS A 35 0.02 -57.95 -46.65
CA LYS A 35 0.89 -56.85 -47.12
C LYS A 35 0.25 -55.48 -46.92
N THR A 36 -1.04 -55.31 -47.22
CA THR A 36 -1.72 -54.01 -47.00
C THR A 36 -1.83 -53.65 -45.52
N LEU A 37 -2.00 -54.64 -44.63
CA LEU A 37 -2.00 -54.42 -43.19
C LEU A 37 -0.60 -54.07 -42.68
N GLU A 38 0.44 -54.76 -43.15
CA GLU A 38 1.83 -54.46 -42.82
C GLU A 38 2.22 -53.04 -43.28
N GLU A 39 1.83 -52.64 -44.50
CA GLU A 39 2.06 -51.27 -45.00
C GLU A 39 1.31 -50.21 -44.19
N ARG A 40 0.07 -50.49 -43.75
CA ARG A 40 -0.67 -49.57 -42.87
C ARG A 40 -0.02 -49.46 -41.50
N ILE A 41 0.34 -50.59 -40.89
CA ILE A 41 1.05 -50.61 -39.60
C ILE A 41 2.40 -49.90 -39.73
N ALA A 42 3.13 -50.05 -40.84
CA ALA A 42 4.39 -49.36 -41.08
C ALA A 42 4.18 -47.84 -41.17
N LYS A 43 3.20 -47.38 -41.96
CA LYS A 43 2.86 -45.96 -42.08
C LYS A 43 2.40 -45.36 -40.75
N GLU A 44 1.55 -46.05 -40.01
CA GLU A 44 1.12 -45.60 -38.68
C GLU A 44 2.27 -45.54 -37.68
N ARG A 45 3.20 -46.50 -37.73
CA ARG A 45 4.43 -46.47 -36.91
C ARG A 45 5.36 -45.33 -37.29
N GLU A 46 5.50 -45.03 -38.58
CA GLU A 46 6.30 -43.89 -39.05
C GLU A 46 5.70 -42.55 -38.60
N LEU A 47 4.38 -42.36 -38.77
CA LEU A 47 3.68 -41.17 -38.29
C LEU A 47 3.80 -41.02 -36.76
N ALA A 48 3.67 -42.12 -36.00
CA ALA A 48 3.86 -42.09 -34.56
C ALA A 48 5.30 -41.74 -34.17
N ARG A 49 6.30 -42.26 -34.89
CA ARG A 49 7.72 -41.89 -34.68
C ARG A 49 7.97 -40.43 -35.00
N GLU A 50 7.42 -39.90 -36.09
CA GLU A 50 7.55 -38.48 -36.42
C GLU A 50 6.90 -37.58 -35.35
N GLN A 51 5.74 -37.98 -34.82
CA GLN A 51 5.10 -37.28 -33.71
C GLN A 51 5.95 -37.32 -32.44
N LEU A 52 6.52 -38.48 -32.10
CA LEU A 52 7.42 -38.61 -30.96
C LEU A 52 8.67 -37.74 -31.11
N VAL A 53 9.30 -37.71 -32.29
CA VAL A 53 10.46 -36.86 -32.55
C VAL A 53 10.10 -35.37 -32.45
N LYS A 54 8.92 -34.95 -32.91
CA LYS A 54 8.43 -33.57 -32.75
C LYS A 54 8.27 -33.21 -31.28
N ILE A 55 7.64 -34.07 -30.49
CA ILE A 55 7.48 -33.87 -29.04
C ILE A 55 8.86 -33.81 -28.35
N GLU A 56 9.78 -34.71 -28.68
CA GLU A 56 11.14 -34.68 -28.13
C GLU A 56 11.90 -33.38 -28.48
N GLN A 57 11.70 -32.85 -29.68
CA GLN A 57 12.30 -31.57 -30.08
C GLN A 57 11.67 -30.38 -29.35
N GLU A 58 10.35 -30.38 -29.16
CA GLU A 58 9.63 -29.37 -28.39
C GLU A 58 10.10 -29.38 -26.92
N VAL A 59 10.16 -30.57 -26.31
CA VAL A 59 10.67 -30.73 -24.95
C VAL A 59 12.11 -30.23 -24.85
N LYS A 60 12.99 -30.55 -25.80
CA LYS A 60 14.38 -30.03 -25.80
C LYS A 60 14.44 -28.51 -25.87
N LYS A 61 13.56 -27.86 -26.64
CA LYS A 61 13.47 -26.39 -26.70
C LYS A 61 13.00 -25.81 -25.37
N GLU A 62 12.03 -26.45 -24.71
CA GLU A 62 11.57 -26.04 -23.39
C GLU A 62 12.66 -26.20 -22.33
N TRP A 63 13.45 -27.27 -22.38
CA TRP A 63 14.62 -27.44 -21.51
C TRP A 63 15.66 -26.34 -21.72
N GLN A 64 15.96 -25.99 -22.96
CA GLN A 64 16.87 -24.89 -23.28
C GLN A 64 16.34 -23.54 -22.78
N ALA A 65 15.05 -23.26 -23.01
CA ALA A 65 14.42 -22.06 -22.48
C ALA A 65 14.48 -22.01 -20.95
N LEU A 66 14.27 -23.15 -20.27
CA LEU A 66 14.36 -23.23 -18.81
C LEU A 66 15.79 -23.01 -18.30
N GLU A 67 16.79 -23.51 -19.02
CA GLU A 67 18.20 -23.25 -18.73
C GLU A 67 18.55 -21.77 -18.92
N GLU A 68 18.06 -21.13 -20.00
CA GLU A 68 18.18 -19.69 -20.24
C GLU A 68 17.51 -18.88 -19.13
N TYR A 69 16.30 -19.26 -18.71
CA TYR A 69 15.63 -18.64 -17.55
C TYR A 69 16.44 -18.83 -16.27
N GLY A 70 17.00 -20.01 -16.03
CA GLY A 70 17.86 -20.28 -14.89
C GLY A 70 19.10 -19.38 -14.85
N ASN A 71 19.74 -19.17 -16.01
CA ASN A 71 20.90 -18.27 -16.13
C ASN A 71 20.50 -16.81 -15.89
N LEU A 72 19.38 -16.35 -16.48
CA LEU A 72 18.85 -15.00 -16.23
C LEU A 72 18.53 -14.80 -14.75
N TRP A 73 17.94 -15.79 -14.09
CA TRP A 73 17.70 -15.75 -12.65
C TRP A 73 19.00 -15.64 -11.85
N GLY A 74 20.03 -16.38 -12.22
CA GLY A 74 21.36 -16.27 -11.63
C GLY A 74 21.94 -14.86 -11.75
N GLU A 75 21.84 -14.24 -12.93
CA GLU A 75 22.28 -12.85 -13.14
C GLU A 75 21.50 -11.86 -12.26
N PHE A 76 20.19 -12.04 -12.12
CA PHE A 76 19.37 -11.20 -11.23
C PHE A 76 19.73 -11.40 -9.76
N GLU A 77 20.04 -12.62 -9.32
CA GLU A 77 20.52 -12.89 -7.96
C GLU A 77 21.88 -12.24 -7.69
N GLU A 78 22.80 -12.28 -8.64
CA GLU A 78 24.07 -11.57 -8.55
C GLU A 78 23.89 -10.05 -8.48
N GLN A 79 23.05 -9.48 -9.35
CA GLN A 79 22.72 -8.06 -9.32
C GLN A 79 22.10 -7.65 -7.97
N ARG A 80 21.18 -8.48 -7.45
CA ARG A 80 20.58 -8.27 -6.13
C ARG A 80 21.64 -8.31 -5.03
N ALA A 81 22.58 -9.27 -5.07
CA ALA A 81 23.67 -9.36 -4.11
C ALA A 81 24.59 -8.13 -4.17
N GLN A 82 24.94 -7.66 -5.38
CA GLN A 82 25.75 -6.44 -5.56
C GLN A 82 25.06 -5.20 -5.02
N VAL A 83 23.74 -5.04 -5.23
CA VAL A 83 22.96 -3.94 -4.67
C VAL A 83 22.95 -4.02 -3.13
N LEU A 84 22.77 -5.20 -2.55
CA LEU A 84 22.81 -5.38 -1.10
C LEU A 84 24.17 -5.02 -0.50
N VAL A 85 25.27 -5.37 -1.17
CA VAL A 85 26.63 -4.96 -0.73
C VAL A 85 26.77 -3.44 -0.78
N LYS A 86 26.37 -2.80 -1.88
CA LYS A 86 26.40 -1.32 -1.99
C LYS A 86 25.58 -0.64 -0.89
N ILE A 87 24.38 -1.17 -0.58
CA ILE A 87 23.55 -0.65 0.51
C ILE A 87 24.28 -0.77 1.85
N LYS A 88 24.88 -1.93 2.14
CA LYS A 88 25.67 -2.13 3.38
C LYS A 88 26.84 -1.15 3.47
N ASP A 89 27.55 -0.92 2.38
CA ASP A 89 28.66 0.03 2.35
C ASP A 89 28.20 1.47 2.61
N TYR A 90 27.07 1.89 2.03
CA TYR A 90 26.50 3.21 2.31
C TYR A 90 26.05 3.34 3.76
N LEU A 91 25.43 2.30 4.34
CA LEU A 91 25.04 2.29 5.75
C LEU A 91 26.28 2.39 6.66
N GLN A 92 27.35 1.65 6.35
CA GLN A 92 28.59 1.74 7.12
C GLN A 92 29.18 3.15 7.06
N ARG A 93 29.23 3.78 5.88
CA ARG A 93 29.69 5.17 5.73
C ARG A 93 28.84 6.16 6.51
N ILE A 94 27.53 5.92 6.63
CA ILE A 94 26.64 6.75 7.45
C ILE A 94 26.99 6.62 8.93
N ILE A 95 27.21 5.39 9.42
CA ILE A 95 27.62 5.13 10.80
C ILE A 95 28.95 5.82 11.10
N ASP A 96 29.95 5.70 10.22
CA ASP A 96 31.25 6.33 10.40
C ASP A 96 31.13 7.87 10.48
N ARG A 97 30.27 8.47 9.63
CA ARG A 97 29.97 9.90 9.69
C ARG A 97 29.24 10.30 10.98
N GLN A 98 28.32 9.48 11.45
CA GLN A 98 27.64 9.72 12.73
C GLN A 98 28.63 9.72 13.90
N GLN A 99 29.57 8.78 13.92
CA GLN A 99 30.62 8.76 14.93
C GLN A 99 31.52 10.00 14.89
N GLN A 100 31.86 10.49 13.70
CA GLN A 100 32.61 11.75 13.54
C GLN A 100 31.82 12.96 14.03
N ILE A 101 30.51 13.01 13.78
CA ILE A 101 29.64 14.07 14.31
C ILE A 101 29.59 14.00 15.83
N GLU A 102 29.49 12.80 16.41
CA GLU A 102 29.52 12.62 17.87
C GLU A 102 30.85 13.05 18.49
N SER A 103 31.99 12.76 17.87
CA SER A 103 33.29 13.21 18.37
C SER A 103 33.42 14.74 18.30
N LEU A 104 33.02 15.36 17.18
CA LEU A 104 33.00 16.82 17.05
C LEU A 104 32.02 17.46 18.04
N ALA A 105 30.86 16.87 18.27
CA ALA A 105 29.91 17.35 19.27
C ALA A 105 30.47 17.26 20.71
N ARG A 106 31.31 16.26 21.01
CA ARG A 106 32.02 16.20 22.30
C ARG A 106 33.06 17.31 22.43
N GLU A 107 33.87 17.53 21.39
CA GLU A 107 34.86 18.61 21.37
C GLU A 107 34.19 19.98 21.55
N THR A 108 33.10 20.26 20.81
CA THR A 108 32.35 21.52 20.98
C THR A 108 31.74 21.68 22.38
N ASN A 109 31.31 20.59 23.03
CA ASN A 109 30.84 20.64 24.42
C ASN A 109 31.97 20.92 25.42
N GLU A 110 33.19 20.42 25.15
CA GLU A 110 34.37 20.74 25.94
C GLU A 110 34.76 22.21 25.79
N ASP A 111 34.70 22.75 24.58
CA ASP A 111 34.92 24.19 24.31
C ASP A 111 33.87 25.06 25.02
N ILE A 112 32.58 24.69 24.99
CA ILE A 112 31.53 25.39 25.74
C ILE A 112 31.81 25.36 27.25
N LYS A 113 32.28 24.24 27.79
CA LYS A 113 32.68 24.17 29.22
C LYS A 113 33.86 25.08 29.52
N ALA A 114 34.87 25.14 28.65
CA ALA A 114 35.99 26.05 28.80
C ALA A 114 35.54 27.52 28.76
N ILE A 115 34.61 27.87 27.86
CA ILE A 115 34.01 29.21 27.80
C ILE A 115 33.25 29.52 29.09
N ASN A 116 32.45 28.58 29.61
CA ASN A 116 31.72 28.79 30.87
C ASN A 116 32.69 29.01 32.05
N GLN A 117 33.79 28.26 32.12
CA GLN A 117 34.83 28.49 33.14
C GLN A 117 35.47 29.87 33.01
N LEU A 118 35.73 30.34 31.78
CA LEU A 118 36.22 31.69 31.54
C LEU A 118 35.19 32.76 31.92
N GLN A 119 33.89 32.50 31.71
CA GLN A 119 32.81 33.38 32.16
C GLN A 119 32.75 33.45 33.69
N GLU A 120 32.83 32.32 34.39
CA GLU A 120 32.92 32.28 35.86
C GLU A 120 34.12 33.07 36.37
N GLN A 121 35.30 32.90 35.76
CA GLN A 121 36.48 33.70 36.12
C GLN A 121 36.29 35.20 35.86
N LEU A 122 35.60 35.57 34.78
CA LEU A 122 35.29 36.96 34.48
C LEU A 122 34.29 37.55 35.48
N GLU A 123 33.30 36.77 35.90
CA GLU A 123 32.36 37.13 36.96
C GLU A 123 33.04 37.27 38.32
N GLU A 124 33.99 36.39 38.66
CA GLU A 124 34.83 36.52 39.85
C GLU A 124 35.68 37.79 39.82
N ILE A 125 36.28 38.12 38.68
CA ILE A 125 37.03 39.37 38.54
C ILE A 125 36.09 40.58 38.67
N ARG A 126 34.89 40.52 38.08
CA ARG A 126 33.87 41.56 38.23
C ARG A 126 33.44 41.72 39.67
N SER A 127 33.12 40.64 40.39
CA SER A 127 32.73 40.69 41.79
C SER A 127 33.86 41.24 42.67
N GLN A 128 35.10 40.77 42.50
CA GLN A 128 36.27 41.31 43.19
C GLN A 128 36.51 42.80 42.89
N SER A 129 36.27 43.24 41.64
CA SER A 129 36.38 44.64 41.26
C SER A 129 35.29 45.49 41.92
N MET A 130 34.05 44.99 41.97
CA MET A 130 32.92 45.65 42.65
C MET A 130 33.15 45.71 44.16
N GLU A 131 33.66 44.64 44.77
CA GLU A 131 34.01 44.61 46.20
C GLU A 131 35.12 45.60 46.53
N LYS A 132 36.18 45.67 45.71
CA LYS A 132 37.26 46.66 45.88
C LYS A 132 36.74 48.09 45.67
N ALA A 133 35.90 48.32 44.67
CA ALA A 133 35.28 49.62 44.43
C ALA A 133 34.35 50.02 45.60
N ALA A 134 33.54 49.10 46.11
CA ALA A 134 32.68 49.31 47.26
C ALA A 134 33.49 49.54 48.55
N PHE A 135 34.58 48.81 48.76
CA PHE A 135 35.50 49.03 49.87
C PHE A 135 36.16 50.40 49.80
N LEU A 136 36.63 50.82 48.61
CA LEU A 136 37.19 52.15 48.40
C LEU A 136 36.14 53.24 48.62
N LYS A 137 34.91 53.05 48.13
CA LYS A 137 33.78 53.95 48.38
C LYS A 137 33.50 54.09 49.88
N LYS A 138 33.37 52.97 50.60
CA LYS A 138 33.13 52.95 52.05
C LYS A 138 34.28 53.63 52.81
N ARG A 139 35.53 53.37 52.43
CA ARG A 139 36.71 54.01 53.04
C ARG A 139 36.77 55.52 52.77
N LEU A 140 36.36 55.97 51.58
CA LEU A 140 36.27 57.39 51.24
C LEU A 140 35.11 58.07 52.00
N GLU A 141 33.96 57.40 52.12
CA GLU A 141 32.83 57.87 52.91
C GLU A 141 33.19 57.99 54.41
N GLU A 142 33.86 56.98 54.98
CA GLU A 142 34.27 56.97 56.39
C GLU A 142 35.37 58.00 56.71
N LYS A 143 36.33 58.22 55.80
CA LYS A 143 37.45 59.13 56.05
C LYS A 143 37.16 60.58 55.68
N PHE A 144 36.29 60.83 54.71
CA PHE A 144 36.09 62.16 54.15
C PHE A 144 34.63 62.64 54.12
N GLY A 145 33.66 61.82 54.55
CA GLY A 145 32.23 62.19 54.54
C GLY A 145 31.67 62.48 53.14
N LEU A 146 32.43 62.18 52.09
CA LEU A 146 32.08 62.43 50.71
C LEU A 146 31.41 61.18 50.14
N LYS A 147 30.09 61.24 49.97
CA LYS A 147 29.36 60.35 49.07
C LYS A 147 29.86 60.61 47.66
N THR A 148 30.81 59.82 47.20
CA THR A 148 31.26 59.89 45.81
C THR A 148 30.20 59.20 44.94
N GLU A 149 29.41 60.01 44.25
CA GLU A 149 28.72 59.57 43.03
C GLU A 149 29.79 59.31 41.97
N ILE A 150 30.06 58.03 41.73
CA ILE A 150 30.82 57.63 40.56
C ILE A 150 29.90 57.93 39.38
N GLN A 151 30.23 58.97 38.61
CA GLN A 151 29.74 59.09 37.24
C GLN A 151 30.11 57.78 36.54
N THR A 152 29.09 56.99 36.18
CA THR A 152 29.20 55.92 35.19
C THR A 152 29.76 56.55 33.92
N LYS A 153 31.08 56.55 33.76
CA LYS A 153 31.65 56.58 32.42
C LYS A 153 31.10 55.32 31.76
N ALA A 154 30.24 55.54 30.77
CA ALA A 154 29.86 54.51 29.83
C ALA A 154 31.17 53.88 29.35
N GLU A 155 31.44 52.66 29.81
CA GLU A 155 32.24 51.74 29.04
C GLU A 155 31.48 51.65 27.72
N GLU A 156 32.07 52.21 26.65
CA GLU A 156 31.69 51.84 25.31
C GLU A 156 31.81 50.32 25.29
N GLU A 157 30.68 49.63 25.44
CA GLU A 157 30.52 48.29 24.93
C GLU A 157 31.07 48.36 23.51
N GLU A 158 32.25 47.80 23.27
CA GLU A 158 32.60 47.28 21.96
C GLU A 158 31.52 46.23 21.67
N ARG A 159 30.36 46.72 21.22
CA ARG A 159 29.33 45.95 20.57
C ARG A 159 30.00 45.50 19.29
N LEU A 160 30.71 44.37 19.39
CA LEU A 160 31.11 43.57 18.26
C LEU A 160 29.86 43.43 17.42
N ASP A 161 29.84 44.15 16.30
CA ASP A 161 28.69 44.23 15.44
C ASP A 161 28.53 42.82 14.83
N LEU A 162 27.61 42.02 15.38
CA LEU A 162 27.31 40.64 14.97
C LEU A 162 26.47 40.58 13.68
N THR A 163 26.16 41.75 13.11
CA THR A 163 25.47 41.89 11.82
C THR A 163 26.14 41.14 10.66
N PRO A 164 27.48 41.12 10.47
CA PRO A 164 28.09 40.38 9.37
C PRO A 164 28.08 38.86 9.61
N GLU A 165 28.02 38.42 10.86
CA GLU A 165 27.92 37.00 11.20
C GLU A 165 26.50 36.48 10.99
N LEU A 166 25.48 37.28 11.32
CA LEU A 166 24.09 37.00 11.01
C LEU A 166 23.81 36.97 9.50
N GLU A 167 24.45 37.83 8.71
CA GLU A 167 24.34 37.79 7.25
C GLU A 167 24.98 36.53 6.63
N LYS A 168 26.13 36.11 7.17
CA LYS A 168 26.77 34.85 6.76
C LYS A 168 25.88 33.64 7.10
N LEU A 169 25.30 33.62 8.29
CA LEU A 169 24.36 32.56 8.70
C LEU A 169 23.07 32.54 7.87
N LYS A 170 22.54 33.71 7.49
CA LYS A 170 21.40 33.80 6.55
C LYS A 170 21.73 33.24 5.17
N LYS A 171 22.90 33.56 4.62
CA LYS A 171 23.37 33.00 3.34
C LYS A 171 23.55 31.48 3.41
N VAL A 172 24.11 30.97 4.51
CA VAL A 172 24.24 29.52 4.72
C VAL A 172 22.86 28.86 4.84
N LYS A 173 21.91 29.48 5.55
CA LYS A 173 20.52 29.02 5.61
C LYS A 173 19.86 28.99 4.22
N GLU A 174 20.06 29.99 3.39
CA GLU A 174 19.53 30.04 2.02
C GLU A 174 20.13 28.95 1.13
N LEU A 175 21.44 28.73 1.21
CA LEU A 175 22.11 27.65 0.47
C LEU A 175 21.62 26.27 0.90
N LEU A 176 21.45 26.05 2.22
CA LEU A 176 20.89 24.81 2.74
C LEU A 176 19.40 24.63 2.36
N LEU A 177 18.62 25.71 2.26
CA LEU A 177 17.23 25.66 1.78
C LEU A 177 17.14 25.35 0.28
N LEU A 178 18.06 25.89 -0.52
CA LEU A 178 18.17 25.59 -1.95
C LEU A 178 18.63 24.14 -2.18
N GLU A 179 19.55 23.64 -1.36
CA GLU A 179 20.06 22.27 -1.46
C GLU A 179 19.09 21.22 -0.88
N SER A 180 18.27 21.59 0.11
CA SER A 180 17.25 20.71 0.71
C SER A 180 15.92 20.65 -0.05
N GLY A 181 15.72 21.46 -1.09
CA GLY A 181 14.53 21.36 -1.96
C GLY A 181 13.18 21.59 -1.26
N ILE A 182 13.17 22.32 -0.13
CA ILE A 182 11.95 22.62 0.62
C ILE A 182 11.42 23.99 0.17
N SER A 183 10.41 23.98 -0.69
CA SER A 183 9.63 25.18 -1.02
C SER A 183 8.70 25.54 0.15
N VAL A 184 8.93 26.67 0.81
CA VAL A 184 7.93 27.32 1.66
C VAL A 184 7.70 28.74 1.17
N THR A 185 6.45 28.98 0.79
CA THR A 185 5.83 30.29 0.54
C THR A 185 6.05 31.27 1.69
N PRO A 186 6.32 32.57 1.42
CA PRO A 186 6.62 33.53 2.47
C PRO A 186 5.41 33.84 3.37
N GLU A 187 5.69 33.93 4.66
CA GLU A 187 4.79 34.28 5.75
C GLU A 187 4.08 35.61 5.54
N ARG A 188 2.80 35.62 5.89
CA ARG A 188 2.01 36.83 6.14
C ARG A 188 2.25 37.24 7.60
N VAL A 189 2.75 38.45 7.76
CA VAL A 189 3.07 39.13 9.02
C VAL A 189 1.95 39.00 10.09
N PRO A 190 2.26 38.67 11.35
CA PRO A 190 1.32 38.77 12.47
C PRO A 190 1.29 40.21 13.00
N ALA A 191 0.08 40.76 13.15
CA ALA A 191 -0.16 42.00 13.87
C ALA A 191 -0.38 41.72 15.36
N GLU A 192 0.12 42.66 16.16
CA GLU A 192 0.20 42.76 17.60
C GLU A 192 -1.08 42.38 18.38
N GLU A 193 -0.92 41.63 19.48
CA GLU A 193 -1.68 41.88 20.71
C GLU A 193 -0.87 41.40 21.94
N LYS A 194 -0.86 42.25 22.97
CA LYS A 194 0.00 42.17 24.17
C LYS A 194 -0.50 41.15 25.20
N PRO A 195 0.40 40.66 26.08
CA PRO A 195 0.12 39.63 27.08
C PRO A 195 -0.44 40.20 28.39
N LYS A 196 -1.31 39.42 29.06
CA LYS A 196 -1.68 39.56 30.47
C LYS A 196 -1.78 38.18 31.13
N GLU A 197 -1.00 37.99 32.18
CA GLU A 197 -1.17 37.04 33.29
C GLU A 197 -0.84 37.83 34.58
N PRO A 198 -1.14 37.35 35.80
CA PRO A 198 -2.14 36.37 36.24
C PRO A 198 -2.92 36.88 37.50
N ALA A 199 -3.91 36.13 37.98
CA ALA A 199 -4.41 36.23 39.36
C ALA A 199 -4.84 34.84 39.86
N ALA A 200 -4.34 34.48 41.04
CA ALA A 200 -4.48 33.21 41.73
C ALA A 200 -5.83 33.05 42.44
N GLU A 201 -6.27 31.81 42.64
CA GLU A 201 -6.75 31.34 43.96
C GLU A 201 -6.70 29.80 44.07
N GLU A 202 -6.21 29.35 45.21
CA GLU A 202 -6.00 27.96 45.65
C GLU A 202 -7.32 27.23 45.95
N ILE A 203 -7.31 25.89 45.95
CA ILE A 203 -7.53 25.02 47.13
C ILE A 203 -7.54 23.52 46.71
N LYS A 204 -7.09 22.69 47.66
CA LYS A 204 -6.44 21.37 47.63
C LYS A 204 -7.30 20.10 47.39
N PRO A 205 -6.64 18.92 47.17
CA PRO A 205 -7.24 17.60 46.89
C PRO A 205 -7.50 16.75 48.16
N PRO A 206 -8.21 15.61 48.04
CA PRO A 206 -8.03 14.46 48.94
C PRO A 206 -7.44 13.26 48.16
N GLU A 207 -6.28 12.70 48.51
CA GLU A 207 -5.95 11.89 49.68
C GLU A 207 -6.17 10.38 49.40
N VAL A 208 -5.04 9.67 49.45
CA VAL A 208 -4.86 8.23 49.24
C VAL A 208 -4.87 7.58 50.61
N GLU A 209 -5.69 6.55 50.82
CA GLU A 209 -5.48 5.59 51.90
C GLU A 209 -5.32 4.18 51.33
N ALA A 210 -4.19 3.59 51.67
CA ALA A 210 -3.81 2.20 51.42
C ALA A 210 -4.28 1.32 52.58
N GLN A 211 -4.64 0.07 52.29
CA GLN A 211 -4.48 -1.08 53.19
C GLN A 211 -4.50 -2.39 52.38
N GLU A 212 -3.31 -2.98 52.19
CA GLU A 212 -3.06 -4.42 51.99
C GLU A 212 -2.78 -5.07 53.38
N PRO A 213 -2.45 -6.37 53.55
CA PRO A 213 -2.64 -7.60 52.74
C PRO A 213 -3.20 -8.78 53.60
N SER A 214 -3.48 -9.96 53.02
CA SER A 214 -3.07 -11.28 53.57
C SER A 214 -3.49 -12.45 52.68
N ALA A 215 -2.65 -13.48 52.66
CA ALA A 215 -2.48 -14.54 51.68
C ALA A 215 -3.24 -15.86 51.95
N LEU A 216 -3.32 -16.71 50.90
CA LEU A 216 -3.22 -18.21 50.84
C LEU A 216 -4.25 -19.03 51.66
N GLU A 217 -4.92 -20.11 51.25
CA GLU A 217 -4.81 -21.22 50.28
C GLU A 217 -6.24 -21.84 50.23
N THR A 218 -6.78 -22.40 49.13
CA THR A 218 -6.71 -23.83 48.75
C THR A 218 -7.73 -24.10 47.62
N PHE A 219 -7.35 -24.88 46.60
CA PHE A 219 -8.27 -25.60 45.70
C PHE A 219 -8.83 -26.84 46.44
N PRO A 220 -10.07 -27.33 46.18
CA PRO A 220 -10.30 -28.24 45.04
C PRO A 220 -11.71 -28.25 44.38
N GLU A 221 -11.71 -28.77 43.13
CA GLU A 221 -12.75 -29.55 42.42
C GLU A 221 -14.10 -28.92 41.99
N GLU A 222 -14.24 -28.76 40.67
CA GLU A 222 -15.48 -28.82 39.86
C GLU A 222 -16.20 -30.19 39.97
N PRO A 223 -17.43 -30.43 39.40
CA PRO A 223 -18.23 -29.59 38.49
C PRO A 223 -19.74 -29.49 38.83
N GLN A 224 -20.45 -28.51 38.25
CA GLN A 224 -21.77 -28.73 37.64
C GLN A 224 -22.17 -27.59 36.67
N LYS A 225 -22.67 -28.03 35.52
CA LYS A 225 -22.91 -27.31 34.26
C LYS A 225 -24.37 -26.86 34.12
N GLU A 226 -24.53 -25.78 33.34
CA GLU A 226 -25.53 -25.55 32.27
C GLU A 226 -27.02 -25.54 32.63
N VAL A 227 -27.64 -24.34 32.65
CA VAL A 227 -28.91 -24.01 31.92
C VAL A 227 -29.01 -22.48 31.74
N LEU A 228 -28.38 -21.87 30.73
CA LEU A 228 -28.65 -20.45 30.37
C LEU A 228 -28.41 -20.09 28.88
N THR A 229 -28.24 -21.06 27.99
CA THR A 229 -27.84 -20.81 26.58
C THR A 229 -28.96 -20.92 25.55
N GLU A 230 -30.10 -21.53 25.83
CA GLU A 230 -31.10 -21.82 24.79
C GLU A 230 -31.99 -20.61 24.42
N GLU A 231 -32.28 -19.68 25.34
CA GLU A 231 -33.17 -18.55 25.06
C GLU A 231 -32.51 -17.44 24.22
N LYS A 232 -31.18 -17.26 24.31
CA LYS A 232 -30.46 -16.24 23.52
C LYS A 232 -30.33 -16.61 22.04
N ILE A 233 -30.18 -17.90 21.73
CA ILE A 233 -30.04 -18.40 20.36
C ILE A 233 -31.38 -18.26 19.59
N SER A 234 -32.53 -18.26 20.27
CA SER A 234 -33.85 -18.07 19.64
C SER A 234 -34.14 -16.61 19.26
N LEU A 235 -33.57 -15.64 19.98
CA LEU A 235 -33.78 -14.22 19.69
C LEU A 235 -32.85 -13.72 18.58
N GLU A 236 -31.60 -14.18 18.54
CA GLU A 236 -30.65 -13.84 17.49
C GLU A 236 -31.08 -14.40 16.12
N SER A 237 -31.58 -15.64 16.09
CA SER A 237 -32.13 -16.24 14.86
C SER A 237 -33.38 -15.52 14.33
N LYS A 238 -34.26 -15.05 15.22
CA LYS A 238 -35.43 -14.25 14.83
C LYS A 238 -35.04 -12.86 14.31
N LEU A 239 -34.06 -12.21 14.93
CA LEU A 239 -33.51 -10.93 14.48
C LEU A 239 -32.83 -11.07 13.11
N GLU A 240 -32.09 -12.15 12.88
CA GLU A 240 -31.47 -12.43 11.58
C GLU A 240 -32.49 -12.69 10.47
N GLU A 241 -33.58 -13.40 10.76
CA GLU A 241 -34.67 -13.60 9.78
C GLU A 241 -35.44 -12.31 9.49
N GLU A 242 -35.64 -11.45 10.49
CA GLU A 242 -36.33 -10.17 10.34
C GLU A 242 -35.47 -9.14 9.60
N ILE A 243 -34.15 -9.13 9.82
CA ILE A 243 -33.17 -8.36 9.03
C ILE A 243 -33.11 -8.87 7.59
N LYS A 244 -33.11 -10.19 7.38
CA LYS A 244 -33.15 -10.78 6.01
C LYS A 244 -34.45 -10.43 5.29
N ARG A 245 -35.60 -10.41 5.97
CA ARG A 245 -36.88 -9.96 5.39
C ARG A 245 -36.89 -8.47 5.06
N THR A 246 -36.43 -7.61 5.96
CA THR A 246 -36.38 -6.16 5.69
C THR A 246 -35.38 -5.79 4.60
N ILE A 247 -34.28 -6.53 4.46
CA ILE A 247 -33.33 -6.37 3.35
C ILE A 247 -33.96 -6.87 2.04
N ALA A 248 -34.68 -7.99 2.06
CA ALA A 248 -35.38 -8.51 0.88
C ALA A 248 -36.54 -7.61 0.42
N GLU A 249 -37.30 -7.01 1.34
CA GLU A 249 -38.35 -6.03 1.02
C GLU A 249 -37.77 -4.71 0.52
N LYS A 250 -36.62 -4.24 1.04
CA LYS A 250 -35.95 -3.05 0.52
C LYS A 250 -35.34 -3.28 -0.87
N LEU A 251 -34.79 -4.47 -1.13
CA LEU A 251 -34.27 -4.86 -2.45
C LEU A 251 -35.38 -5.02 -3.51
N SER A 252 -36.60 -5.39 -3.10
CA SER A 252 -37.74 -5.50 -4.02
C SER A 252 -38.49 -4.17 -4.20
N ALA A 253 -38.45 -3.26 -3.21
CA ALA A 253 -38.99 -1.91 -3.33
C ALA A 253 -38.14 -0.98 -4.25
N ASP A 254 -36.81 -1.14 -4.27
CA ASP A 254 -35.91 -0.32 -5.10
C ASP A 254 -35.89 -0.71 -6.59
N GLN A 255 -36.49 -1.84 -6.99
CA GLN A 255 -36.60 -2.23 -8.41
C GLN A 255 -37.74 -1.51 -9.17
N THR A 256 -38.53 -0.65 -8.53
CA THR A 256 -39.70 0.01 -9.19
C THR A 256 -39.55 1.51 -9.46
N LYS A 257 -38.36 2.11 -9.32
CA LYS A 257 -38.15 3.51 -9.74
C LYS A 257 -36.88 3.70 -10.57
N SER A 258 -37.14 3.97 -11.86
CA SER A 258 -36.26 4.58 -12.86
C SER A 258 -34.96 3.86 -13.22
N SER A 259 -35.05 2.88 -14.12
CA SER A 259 -33.96 2.57 -15.05
C SER A 259 -34.09 3.45 -16.30
N PRO A 260 -33.03 4.11 -16.77
CA PRO A 260 -33.00 4.60 -18.15
C PRO A 260 -32.86 3.39 -19.10
N ASP A 261 -33.66 3.38 -20.17
CA ASP A 261 -33.67 2.41 -21.25
C ASP A 261 -32.24 2.04 -21.73
N PHE A 262 -31.71 0.91 -21.25
CA PHE A 262 -30.67 0.16 -21.95
C PHE A 262 -31.36 -0.92 -22.78
N ARG A 263 -31.71 -0.57 -24.02
CA ARG A 263 -32.13 -1.57 -25.00
C ARG A 263 -30.99 -2.57 -25.21
N GLU A 264 -31.35 -3.85 -25.18
CA GLU A 264 -30.51 -5.01 -25.47
C GLU A 264 -29.97 -4.94 -26.91
N GLU A 265 -28.94 -4.14 -27.13
CA GLU A 265 -28.04 -4.31 -28.27
C GLU A 265 -26.99 -5.33 -27.85
N LYS A 266 -26.77 -6.32 -28.70
CA LYS A 266 -25.85 -7.47 -28.53
C LYS A 266 -24.63 -7.07 -27.70
N ILE A 267 -24.47 -7.69 -26.52
CA ILE A 267 -23.29 -7.53 -25.68
C ILE A 267 -22.11 -8.17 -26.42
N GLU A 268 -21.50 -7.43 -27.34
CA GLU A 268 -20.15 -7.71 -27.80
C GLU A 268 -19.25 -7.71 -26.55
N GLN A 269 -18.29 -8.64 -26.50
CA GLN A 269 -17.33 -8.74 -25.41
C GLN A 269 -16.38 -7.55 -25.47
N PHE A 270 -16.84 -6.38 -25.03
CA PHE A 270 -16.01 -5.20 -24.86
C PHE A 270 -15.03 -5.46 -23.72
N THR A 271 -13.74 -5.32 -24.01
CA THR A 271 -12.67 -5.56 -23.06
C THR A 271 -11.89 -4.28 -22.79
N HIS A 272 -11.14 -4.26 -21.69
CA HIS A 272 -10.24 -3.17 -21.33
C HIS A 272 -9.32 -2.74 -22.49
N LYS A 273 -8.91 -3.69 -23.35
CA LYS A 273 -8.05 -3.44 -24.52
C LYS A 273 -8.64 -2.44 -25.52
N ASP A 274 -9.96 -2.34 -25.59
CA ASP A 274 -10.65 -1.42 -26.50
C ASP A 274 -10.60 0.04 -26.00
N LEU A 275 -10.18 0.26 -24.74
CA LEU A 275 -10.14 1.55 -24.06
C LEU A 275 -8.71 2.01 -23.68
N GLU A 276 -7.71 1.15 -23.85
CA GLU A 276 -6.29 1.45 -23.54
C GLU A 276 -5.77 2.69 -24.28
N GLU A 277 -6.23 2.94 -25.51
CA GLU A 277 -5.84 4.11 -26.30
C GLU A 277 -6.25 5.44 -25.65
N TYR A 278 -7.34 5.42 -24.87
CA TYR A 278 -7.88 6.59 -24.18
C TYR A 278 -7.39 6.69 -22.73
N TYR A 279 -6.73 5.66 -22.20
CA TYR A 279 -6.29 5.63 -20.82
C TYR A 279 -5.06 6.53 -20.60
N ARG A 280 -5.11 7.30 -19.52
CA ARG A 280 -4.10 8.24 -19.07
C ARG A 280 -4.02 8.18 -17.55
N GLN A 281 -2.86 8.54 -17.02
CA GLN A 281 -2.62 8.59 -15.58
C GLN A 281 -2.16 9.97 -15.19
N GLU A 282 -2.70 10.48 -14.08
CA GLU A 282 -2.23 11.70 -13.43
C GLU A 282 -1.64 11.36 -12.06
N THR A 283 -0.52 11.99 -11.71
CA THR A 283 0.08 11.81 -10.39
C THR A 283 -0.73 12.56 -9.34
N ALA A 284 -0.97 11.90 -8.21
CA ALA A 284 -1.61 12.49 -7.05
C ALA A 284 -0.58 13.11 -6.09
N ASN A 285 0.38 13.88 -6.60
CA ASN A 285 1.38 14.60 -5.78
C ASN A 285 2.02 13.74 -4.66
N GLY A 286 2.50 12.55 -4.99
CA GLY A 286 3.12 11.63 -4.02
C GLY A 286 2.16 10.70 -3.28
N SER A 287 0.84 10.85 -3.43
CA SER A 287 -0.18 9.97 -2.84
C SER A 287 -0.71 8.87 -3.78
N GLY A 288 -0.12 8.73 -4.98
CA GLY A 288 -0.47 7.68 -5.94
C GLY A 288 -0.58 8.14 -7.39
N GLN A 289 -1.11 7.26 -8.23
CA GLN A 289 -1.56 7.54 -9.59
C GLN A 289 -3.10 7.50 -9.64
N ILE A 290 -3.69 8.33 -10.49
CA ILE A 290 -5.12 8.41 -10.75
C ILE A 290 -5.31 8.09 -12.24
N GLY A 291 -5.87 6.93 -12.55
CA GLY A 291 -6.28 6.61 -13.91
C GLY A 291 -7.55 7.31 -14.34
N PHE A 292 -7.56 7.72 -15.60
CA PHE A 292 -8.71 8.31 -16.26
C PHE A 292 -8.67 8.04 -17.76
N TYR A 293 -9.85 8.02 -18.37
CA TYR A 293 -10.02 7.95 -19.81
C TYR A 293 -10.25 9.34 -20.37
N GLN A 294 -9.50 9.70 -21.42
CA GLN A 294 -9.58 10.97 -22.10
C GLN A 294 -9.89 10.80 -23.59
N LYS A 295 -10.99 11.41 -24.03
CA LYS A 295 -11.31 11.59 -25.45
C LYS A 295 -11.75 13.02 -25.69
N GLY A 296 -10.93 13.79 -26.40
CA GLY A 296 -11.16 15.23 -26.63
C GLY A 296 -11.19 16.03 -25.32
N LYS A 297 -12.34 16.65 -25.02
CA LYS A 297 -12.58 17.44 -23.80
C LYS A 297 -13.26 16.65 -22.67
N LYS A 298 -13.52 15.35 -22.86
CA LYS A 298 -14.13 14.49 -21.84
C LYS A 298 -13.06 13.80 -21.02
N TYR A 299 -13.22 13.84 -19.70
CA TYR A 299 -12.35 13.20 -18.72
C TYR A 299 -13.21 12.32 -17.81
N ILE A 300 -13.05 11.01 -17.92
CA ILE A 300 -13.80 10.03 -17.11
C ILE A 300 -12.84 9.31 -16.19
N LEU A 301 -13.07 9.36 -14.88
CA LEU A 301 -12.24 8.69 -13.88
C LEU A 301 -12.46 7.18 -13.90
N GLU A 302 -11.39 6.41 -13.69
CA GLU A 302 -11.51 4.97 -13.55
C GLU A 302 -11.95 4.60 -12.12
N ALA A 303 -13.23 4.23 -11.98
CA ALA A 303 -13.83 3.90 -10.71
C ALA A 303 -13.28 2.59 -10.10
N GLU A 304 -12.94 1.61 -10.94
CA GLU A 304 -12.41 0.33 -10.47
C GLU A 304 -11.01 0.48 -9.85
N GLU A 305 -10.13 1.27 -10.48
CA GLU A 305 -8.80 1.57 -9.94
C GLU A 305 -8.88 2.32 -8.60
N LEU A 306 -9.78 3.29 -8.49
CA LEU A 306 -10.03 4.01 -7.24
C LEU A 306 -10.47 3.07 -6.10
N LEU A 307 -11.41 2.16 -6.38
CA LEU A 307 -11.91 1.19 -5.40
C LEU A 307 -10.84 0.16 -5.01
N ASN A 308 -10.02 -0.29 -5.97
CA ASN A 308 -8.91 -1.20 -5.71
C ASN A 308 -7.86 -0.53 -4.81
N ARG A 309 -7.52 0.73 -5.08
CA ARG A 309 -6.58 1.48 -4.24
C ARG A 309 -7.11 1.70 -2.83
N LEU A 310 -8.40 2.02 -2.68
CA LEU A 310 -9.04 2.11 -1.37
C LEU A 310 -8.92 0.78 -0.61
N ARG A 311 -9.20 -0.35 -1.26
CA ARG A 311 -9.07 -1.68 -0.66
C ARG A 311 -7.63 -1.98 -0.23
N GLU A 312 -6.64 -1.72 -1.09
CA GLU A 312 -5.23 -1.93 -0.76
C GLU A 312 -4.80 -1.14 0.48
N THR A 313 -5.17 0.14 0.56
CA THR A 313 -4.84 0.97 1.73
C THR A 313 -5.49 0.46 3.02
N ILE A 314 -6.71 -0.08 2.94
CA ILE A 314 -7.41 -0.68 4.08
C ILE A 314 -6.73 -1.99 4.49
N ASP A 315 -6.32 -2.82 3.53
CA ASP A 315 -5.61 -4.08 3.83
C ASP A 315 -4.25 -3.80 4.50
N GLU A 316 -3.53 -2.75 4.08
CA GLU A 316 -2.30 -2.29 4.74
C GLU A 316 -2.57 -1.79 6.17
N ALA A 317 -3.56 -0.93 6.35
CA ALA A 317 -3.97 -0.45 7.65
C ALA A 317 -4.42 -1.58 8.58
N LYS A 318 -5.12 -2.60 8.05
CA LYS A 318 -5.55 -3.79 8.78
C LYS A 318 -4.37 -4.61 9.28
N LYS A 319 -3.31 -4.77 8.47
CA LYS A 319 -2.07 -5.45 8.88
C LYS A 319 -1.38 -4.70 10.03
N ILE A 320 -1.36 -3.37 10.00
CA ILE A 320 -0.77 -2.54 11.05
C ILE A 320 -1.61 -2.61 12.32
N ASN A 321 -2.94 -2.53 12.23
CA ASN A 321 -3.85 -2.69 13.37
C ASN A 321 -3.72 -4.08 14.00
N TYR A 322 -3.58 -5.13 13.18
CA TYR A 322 -3.29 -6.47 13.68
C TYR A 322 -1.97 -6.49 14.46
N LYS A 323 -0.88 -5.94 13.90
CA LYS A 323 0.42 -5.84 14.61
C LYS A 323 0.31 -5.03 15.91
N LEU A 324 -0.44 -3.93 15.92
CA LEU A 324 -0.64 -3.07 17.08
C LEU A 324 -1.28 -3.83 18.25
N ALA A 325 -2.17 -4.80 17.97
CA ALA A 325 -2.79 -5.63 18.99
C ALA A 325 -1.81 -6.58 19.72
N PHE A 326 -0.70 -6.98 19.10
CA PHE A 326 0.29 -7.89 19.70
C PHE A 326 1.53 -7.20 20.25
N VAL A 327 1.84 -5.99 19.79
CA VAL A 327 3.02 -5.24 20.24
C VAL A 327 2.75 -4.64 21.61
N THR A 328 3.53 -5.04 22.61
CA THR A 328 3.45 -4.52 23.99
C THR A 328 4.42 -3.35 24.24
N VAL A 329 5.38 -3.13 23.35
CA VAL A 329 6.40 -2.08 23.48
C VAL A 329 5.84 -0.73 23.03
N SER A 330 5.77 0.25 23.95
CA SER A 330 5.18 1.56 23.69
C SER A 330 5.84 2.35 22.55
N LYS A 331 7.16 2.18 22.35
CA LYS A 331 7.91 2.82 21.26
C LYS A 331 7.49 2.27 19.89
N GLU A 332 7.32 0.96 19.78
CA GLU A 332 6.87 0.32 18.54
C GLU A 332 5.39 0.61 18.28
N GLN A 333 4.55 0.62 19.32
CA GLN A 333 3.16 1.08 19.21
C GLN A 333 3.09 2.52 18.68
N PHE A 334 3.98 3.42 19.11
CA PHE A 334 4.03 4.79 18.61
C PHE A 334 4.35 4.84 17.11
N TYR A 335 5.37 4.10 16.64
CA TYR A 335 5.70 4.07 15.22
C TYR A 335 4.59 3.45 14.36
N LEU A 336 3.94 2.37 14.84
CA LEU A 336 2.81 1.76 14.13
C LEU A 336 1.61 2.71 14.06
N LYS A 337 1.32 3.46 15.13
CA LYS A 337 0.29 4.51 15.11
C LYS A 337 0.66 5.63 14.14
N GLN A 338 1.92 6.05 14.11
CA GLN A 338 2.39 7.07 13.18
C GLN A 338 2.30 6.60 11.71
N GLU A 339 2.64 5.35 11.43
CA GLU A 339 2.49 4.73 10.11
C GLU A 339 1.01 4.68 9.69
N LEU A 340 0.12 4.30 10.61
CA LEU A 340 -1.32 4.26 10.38
C LEU A 340 -1.89 5.66 10.07
N ILE A 341 -1.47 6.68 10.83
CA ILE A 341 -1.84 8.08 10.57
C ILE A 341 -1.29 8.53 9.21
N SER A 342 -0.07 8.12 8.85
CA SER A 342 0.52 8.42 7.54
C SER A 342 -0.29 7.81 6.40
N ILE A 343 -0.77 6.57 6.54
CA ILE A 343 -1.61 5.92 5.53
C ILE A 343 -2.97 6.61 5.43
N GLN A 344 -3.60 6.92 6.57
CA GLN A 344 -4.88 7.62 6.62
C GLN A 344 -4.79 9.00 5.94
N GLU A 345 -3.76 9.78 6.26
CA GLU A 345 -3.54 11.11 5.68
C GLU A 345 -3.13 11.02 4.19
N GLY A 346 -2.38 9.99 3.82
CA GLY A 346 -2.05 9.68 2.42
C GLY A 346 -3.30 9.42 1.59
N LEU A 347 -4.22 8.59 2.11
CA LEU A 347 -5.49 8.29 1.44
C LEU A 347 -6.38 9.53 1.35
N LYS A 348 -6.44 10.33 2.42
CA LYS A 348 -7.20 11.60 2.43
C LYS A 348 -6.70 12.56 1.34
N ARG A 349 -5.38 12.75 1.22
CA ARG A 349 -4.79 13.59 0.17
C ARG A 349 -5.09 13.07 -1.23
N TYR A 350 -5.07 11.75 -1.40
CA TYR A 350 -5.44 11.11 -2.66
C TYR A 350 -6.89 11.43 -3.06
N LEU A 351 -7.86 11.24 -2.15
CA LEU A 351 -9.27 11.54 -2.40
C LEU A 351 -9.51 13.05 -2.61
N GLN A 352 -8.84 13.91 -1.85
CA GLN A 352 -8.89 15.36 -2.05
C GLN A 352 -8.38 15.77 -3.44
N ARG A 353 -7.35 15.09 -3.97
CA ARG A 353 -6.86 15.34 -5.33
C ARG A 353 -7.91 14.95 -6.37
N ILE A 354 -8.58 13.82 -6.21
CA ILE A 354 -9.65 13.40 -7.12
C ILE A 354 -10.80 14.42 -7.09
N LEU A 355 -11.21 14.85 -5.90
CA LEU A 355 -12.21 15.90 -5.72
C LEU A 355 -11.81 17.21 -6.41
N PHE A 356 -10.54 17.60 -6.30
CA PHE A 356 -9.99 18.76 -7.02
C PHE A 356 -10.06 18.60 -8.54
N LEU A 357 -9.75 17.42 -9.09
CA LEU A 357 -9.84 17.14 -10.52
C LEU A 357 -11.29 17.22 -11.01
N MET A 358 -12.24 16.71 -10.24
CA MET A 358 -13.66 16.82 -10.54
C MET A 358 -14.11 18.28 -10.59
N ASN A 359 -13.73 19.08 -9.59
CA ASN A 359 -14.21 20.45 -9.45
C ASN A 359 -13.52 21.46 -10.38
N LYS A 360 -12.20 21.31 -10.64
CA LYS A 360 -11.45 22.28 -11.44
C LYS A 360 -11.24 21.88 -12.89
N LYS A 361 -11.08 20.60 -13.17
CA LYS A 361 -10.75 20.10 -14.53
C LYS A 361 -11.95 19.40 -15.21
N GLY A 362 -13.10 19.32 -14.55
CA GLY A 362 -14.32 18.77 -15.13
C GLY A 362 -14.33 17.24 -15.24
N PHE A 363 -13.54 16.55 -14.42
CA PHE A 363 -13.52 15.08 -14.37
C PHE A 363 -14.83 14.56 -13.79
N ARG A 364 -15.31 13.42 -14.29
CA ARG A 364 -16.54 12.78 -13.80
C ARG A 364 -16.36 11.28 -13.67
N PHE A 365 -17.12 10.66 -12.77
CA PHE A 365 -17.26 9.21 -12.77
C PHE A 365 -18.17 8.75 -13.92
N PRO A 366 -18.06 7.49 -14.35
CA PRO A 366 -18.93 6.92 -15.37
C PRO A 366 -20.40 7.05 -14.96
N ALA A 367 -21.29 7.41 -15.88
CA ALA A 367 -22.70 7.66 -15.57
C ALA A 367 -23.39 6.42 -14.98
N LEU A 368 -22.98 5.22 -15.41
CA LEU A 368 -23.43 3.94 -14.85
C LEU A 368 -23.20 3.81 -13.34
N THR A 369 -22.17 4.48 -12.83
CA THR A 369 -21.69 4.36 -11.44
C THR A 369 -21.82 5.67 -10.65
N GLN A 370 -22.40 6.70 -11.26
CA GLN A 370 -22.44 8.05 -10.68
C GLN A 370 -23.31 8.14 -9.42
N ASP A 371 -24.25 7.24 -9.23
CA ASP A 371 -25.05 7.17 -8.01
C ASP A 371 -24.35 6.42 -6.86
N ILE A 372 -23.38 5.56 -7.19
CA ILE A 372 -22.53 4.86 -6.20
C ILE A 372 -21.28 5.69 -5.87
N LEU A 373 -20.65 6.30 -6.87
CA LEU A 373 -19.46 7.14 -6.73
C LEU A 373 -19.77 8.53 -7.30
N ASN A 374 -20.01 9.47 -6.40
CA ASN A 374 -20.19 10.88 -6.71
C ASN A 374 -19.30 11.77 -5.83
N GLU A 375 -19.35 13.06 -6.13
CA GLU A 375 -18.65 14.09 -5.36
C GLU A 375 -19.05 14.08 -3.87
N ASN A 376 -20.32 13.78 -3.56
CA ASN A 376 -20.81 13.76 -2.18
C ASN A 376 -20.24 12.58 -1.38
N ASN A 377 -20.19 11.39 -1.97
CA ASN A 377 -19.63 10.19 -1.36
C ASN A 377 -18.11 10.36 -1.15
N LEU A 378 -17.40 11.00 -2.10
CA LEU A 378 -16.00 11.35 -1.88
C LEU A 378 -15.82 12.34 -0.71
N LYS A 379 -16.69 13.35 -0.60
CA LYS A 379 -16.66 14.29 0.54
C LYS A 379 -16.94 13.57 1.86
N GLU A 380 -17.94 12.69 1.91
CA GLU A 380 -18.26 11.87 3.09
C GLU A 380 -17.06 10.99 3.49
N LEU A 381 -16.39 10.34 2.53
CA LEU A 381 -15.17 9.56 2.80
C LEU A 381 -14.04 10.43 3.35
N ILE A 382 -13.82 11.62 2.79
CA ILE A 382 -12.79 12.57 3.27
C ILE A 382 -13.11 13.07 4.68
N GLU A 383 -14.40 13.31 4.98
CA GLU A 383 -14.87 13.74 6.29
C GLU A 383 -14.66 12.64 7.33
N MET A 384 -15.04 11.39 7.02
CA MET A 384 -14.75 10.24 7.87
C MET A 384 -13.25 10.08 8.13
N LEU A 385 -12.41 10.18 7.10
CA LEU A 385 -10.94 10.16 7.24
C LEU A 385 -10.38 11.35 8.04
N SER A 386 -11.14 12.42 8.24
CA SER A 386 -10.71 13.58 9.03
C SER A 386 -11.13 13.49 10.50
N ILE A 387 -12.24 12.80 10.78
CA ILE A 387 -12.81 12.68 12.13
C ILE A 387 -12.30 11.41 12.81
N GLN A 388 -12.18 10.31 12.07
CA GLN A 388 -11.83 9.01 12.63
C GLN A 388 -10.34 8.93 12.98
N ASN A 389 -10.03 8.16 14.02
CA ASN A 389 -8.72 7.71 14.40
C ASN A 389 -8.61 6.22 14.11
N TRP A 390 -7.86 5.86 13.07
CA TRP A 390 -7.71 4.47 12.66
C TRP A 390 -6.98 3.59 13.69
N SER A 391 -6.34 4.21 14.70
CA SER A 391 -5.74 3.47 15.83
C SER A 391 -6.81 2.79 16.70
N SER A 392 -8.07 3.22 16.61
CA SER A 392 -9.22 2.55 17.23
C SER A 392 -9.79 1.52 16.26
N ALA A 393 -9.89 0.26 16.70
CA ALA A 393 -10.38 -0.84 15.88
C ALA A 393 -11.85 -0.64 15.45
N GLU A 394 -12.67 0.01 16.27
CA GLU A 394 -14.09 0.26 15.98
C GLU A 394 -14.26 1.27 14.84
N GLU A 395 -13.55 2.41 14.91
CA GLU A 395 -13.63 3.47 13.91
C GLU A 395 -13.05 3.02 12.57
N PHE A 396 -11.96 2.25 12.59
CA PHE A 396 -11.42 1.61 11.40
C PHE A 396 -12.42 0.63 10.76
N SER A 397 -13.08 -0.19 11.58
CA SER A 397 -14.07 -1.17 11.09
C SER A 397 -15.28 -0.50 10.43
N LEU A 398 -15.73 0.64 10.95
CA LEU A 398 -16.82 1.43 10.33
C LEU A 398 -16.43 1.93 8.93
N PHE A 399 -15.19 2.42 8.77
CA PHE A 399 -14.67 2.83 7.47
C PHE A 399 -14.54 1.64 6.51
N GLU A 400 -13.97 0.52 6.98
CA GLU A 400 -13.84 -0.72 6.20
C GLU A 400 -15.20 -1.20 5.70
N GLN A 401 -16.24 -1.22 6.54
CA GLN A 401 -17.59 -1.62 6.16
C GLN A 401 -18.20 -0.71 5.08
N LYS A 402 -18.02 0.61 5.18
CA LYS A 402 -18.48 1.55 4.15
C LYS A 402 -17.82 1.23 2.80
N ILE A 403 -16.51 1.01 2.77
CA ILE A 403 -15.78 0.72 1.53
C ILE A 403 -16.17 -0.65 0.95
N ILE A 404 -16.39 -1.65 1.80
CA ILE A 404 -16.92 -2.95 1.38
C ILE A 404 -18.30 -2.79 0.74
N SER A 405 -19.21 -2.00 1.35
CA SER A 405 -20.55 -1.76 0.82
C SER A 405 -20.52 -1.03 -0.54
N LEU A 406 -19.64 -0.05 -0.70
CA LEU A 406 -19.44 0.66 -1.96
C LEU A 406 -18.89 -0.26 -3.04
N THR A 407 -17.90 -1.09 -2.70
CA THR A 407 -17.31 -2.06 -3.62
C THR A 407 -18.31 -3.12 -4.05
N ALA A 408 -19.13 -3.63 -3.12
CA ALA A 408 -20.19 -4.60 -3.41
C ALA A 408 -21.26 -3.99 -4.33
N SER A 409 -21.69 -2.77 -4.04
CA SER A 409 -22.66 -2.03 -4.87
C SER A 409 -22.12 -1.78 -6.28
N PHE A 410 -20.84 -1.42 -6.41
CA PHE A 410 -20.17 -1.26 -7.69
C PHE A 410 -20.15 -2.57 -8.48
N LYS A 411 -19.64 -3.65 -7.87
CA LYS A 411 -19.57 -4.98 -8.52
C LYS A 411 -20.93 -5.52 -8.94
N ALA A 412 -21.97 -5.30 -8.13
CA ALA A 412 -23.32 -5.73 -8.46
C ALA A 412 -23.84 -5.11 -9.77
N ARG A 413 -23.41 -3.89 -10.10
CA ARG A 413 -23.81 -3.19 -11.34
C ARG A 413 -22.88 -3.41 -12.51
N THR A 414 -21.61 -3.66 -12.23
CA THR A 414 -20.59 -3.85 -13.25
C THR A 414 -20.37 -5.31 -13.60
N THR A 415 -21.12 -6.27 -13.04
CA THR A 415 -21.05 -7.69 -13.41
C THR A 415 -22.15 -8.03 -14.42
N PRO A 416 -21.82 -8.54 -15.63
CA PRO A 416 -20.48 -8.81 -16.17
C PRO A 416 -19.70 -7.54 -16.58
N SER A 417 -18.36 -7.56 -16.40
CA SER A 417 -17.45 -6.43 -16.61
C SER A 417 -17.53 -5.79 -18.00
N SER A 418 -18.00 -6.54 -19.00
CA SER A 418 -18.27 -6.03 -20.35
C SER A 418 -19.30 -4.90 -20.37
N ILE A 419 -20.27 -4.88 -19.46
CA ILE A 419 -21.27 -3.80 -19.34
C ILE A 419 -20.61 -2.49 -18.94
N TYR A 420 -19.66 -2.54 -18.02
CA TYR A 420 -18.93 -1.37 -17.55
C TYR A 420 -18.06 -0.77 -18.65
N PHE A 421 -17.27 -1.59 -19.35
CA PHE A 421 -16.44 -1.10 -20.46
C PHE A 421 -17.27 -0.66 -21.67
N ALA A 422 -18.38 -1.32 -21.98
CA ALA A 422 -19.30 -0.87 -23.03
C ALA A 422 -19.93 0.50 -22.70
N ALA A 423 -20.35 0.71 -21.44
CA ALA A 423 -20.88 2.00 -20.99
C ALA A 423 -19.82 3.11 -21.06
N LEU A 424 -18.59 2.84 -20.61
CA LEU A 424 -17.45 3.74 -20.72
C LEU A 424 -17.16 4.14 -22.18
N LYS A 425 -17.11 3.15 -23.08
CA LYS A 425 -16.85 3.40 -24.51
C LYS A 425 -17.94 4.29 -25.12
N LYS A 426 -19.21 3.99 -24.84
CA LYS A 426 -20.34 4.80 -25.30
C LYS A 426 -20.27 6.23 -24.77
N GLU A 427 -19.91 6.44 -23.50
CA GLU A 427 -19.78 7.78 -22.92
C GLU A 427 -18.63 8.61 -23.51
N LEU A 428 -17.55 7.93 -23.92
CA LEU A 428 -16.41 8.56 -24.59
C LEU A 428 -16.71 8.88 -26.07
N GLU A 429 -17.48 8.05 -26.76
CA GLU A 429 -17.81 8.21 -28.19
C GLU A 429 -18.93 9.20 -28.50
N VAL A 430 -19.94 9.29 -27.63
CA VAL A 430 -20.89 10.42 -27.58
C VAL A 430 -20.12 11.70 -27.24
#